data_AF-A0AB39VIN3-F1
#
_entry.id   AF-A0AB39VIN3-F1
#
_cell.length_a   1.000
_cell.length_b   1.000
_cell.length_c   1.000
_cell.angle_alpha   90.00
_cell.angle_beta   90.00
_cell.angle_gamma   90.00
#
_symmetry.space_group_name_H-M   'P 1'
#
loop_
_entity.id
_entity.type
_entity.pdbx_description
1 polymer ?
#
loop_
_entity_poly.entity_id
_entity_poly.type
_entity_poly.pdbx_seq_one_letter_code
_entity_poly.pdbx_strand_id
1 'polypeptide(L)' 'MSWKCKECGCEYFNIDCKVTYYQADLDDYKNIDNYKLSEKEMIQYVCFECGNSSEILEEIAEQKEWEDEQ' A
#
# COMPACT_ATOMS: atom_id res chain seq x y z
N MET A 1 -9.19 14.37 13.79
CA MET A 1 -8.07 13.44 13.50
C MET A 1 -8.17 13.03 12.04
N SER A 2 -7.17 13.33 11.21
CA SER A 2 -7.09 12.82 9.82
C SER A 2 -5.90 11.89 9.68
N TRP A 3 -6.04 10.87 8.83
CA TRP A 3 -4.94 10.00 8.43
C TRP A 3 -4.13 10.68 7.33
N LYS A 4 -2.81 10.71 7.48
CA LYS A 4 -1.88 11.23 6.47
C LYS A 4 -0.90 10.16 6.07
N CYS A 5 -0.65 10.03 4.78
CA CYS A 5 0.38 9.12 4.26
C CYS A 5 1.75 9.53 4.83
N LYS A 6 2.50 8.57 5.37
CA LYS A 6 3.83 8.80 5.94
C LYS A 6 4.87 9.24 4.90
N GLU A 7 4.65 8.89 3.63
CA GLU A 7 5.59 9.24 2.55
C GLU A 7 5.33 10.61 1.94
N CYS A 8 4.08 10.91 1.57
CA CYS A 8 3.75 12.14 0.83
C CYS A 8 2.85 13.10 1.60
N GLY A 9 2.34 12.73 2.78
CA GLY A 9 1.44 13.56 3.58
C GLY A 9 0.00 13.64 3.06
N CYS A 10 -0.33 12.95 1.96
CA CYS A 10 -1.67 12.91 1.38
C CYS A 10 -2.70 12.34 2.37
N GLU A 11 -3.89 12.93 2.40
CA GLU A 11 -5.01 12.54 3.27
C GLU A 11 -6.01 11.58 2.60
N TYR A 12 -5.81 11.30 1.31
CA TYR A 12 -6.72 10.49 0.51
C TYR A 12 -6.13 9.10 0.25
N PHE A 13 -6.94 8.08 0.55
CA PHE A 13 -6.60 6.67 0.34
C PHE A 13 -7.72 5.99 -0.43
N ASN A 14 -7.34 5.22 -1.44
CA ASN A 14 -8.22 4.26 -2.10
C ASN A 14 -8.21 2.95 -1.31
N ILE A 15 -9.30 2.19 -1.43
CA ILE A 15 -9.40 0.83 -0.93
C ILE A 15 -9.58 -0.08 -2.13
N ASP A 16 -8.53 -0.81 -2.48
CA ASP A 16 -8.56 -1.79 -3.55
C ASP A 16 -8.89 -3.16 -2.98
N CYS A 17 -9.99 -3.75 -3.46
CA CYS A 17 -10.42 -5.11 -3.08
C CYS A 17 -9.86 -6.21 -3.99
N LYS A 18 -9.19 -5.81 -5.07
CA LYS A 18 -8.53 -6.68 -6.04
C LYS A 18 -7.17 -6.11 -6.35
N VAL A 19 -6.13 -6.78 -5.86
CA VAL A 19 -4.76 -6.36 -6.06
C VAL A 19 -4.13 -7.22 -7.15
N THR A 20 -3.56 -6.56 -8.15
CA THR A 20 -2.67 -7.19 -9.14
C THR A 20 -1.24 -7.07 -8.63
N TYR A 21 -0.55 -8.19 -8.47
CA TYR A 21 0.87 -8.18 -8.10
C TYR A 21 1.68 -9.12 -8.98
N TYR A 22 2.96 -8.80 -9.12
CA TYR A 22 3.91 -9.66 -9.82
C TYR A 22 4.39 -10.74 -8.86
N GLN A 23 4.18 -11.99 -9.23
CA GLN A 23 4.73 -13.14 -8.52
C GLN A 23 5.88 -13.72 -9.34
N ALA A 24 7.06 -13.75 -8.74
CA ALA A 24 8.20 -14.46 -9.26
C ALA A 24 8.40 -15.75 -8.46
N ASP A 25 8.42 -16.89 -9.14
CA ASP A 25 8.83 -18.16 -8.54
C ASP A 25 10.35 -18.30 -8.74
N LEU A 26 11.06 -18.64 -7.66
CA LEU A 26 12.52 -18.74 -7.66
C LEU A 26 12.97 -20.21 -7.66
N ASP A 27 14.08 -20.50 -8.34
CA ASP A 27 14.74 -21.81 -8.26
C ASP A 27 15.53 -21.97 -6.94
N ASP A 28 16.12 -23.15 -6.73
CA ASP A 28 16.96 -23.45 -5.56
C ASP A 28 18.18 -22.51 -5.42
N TYR A 29 18.59 -21.87 -6.52
CA TYR A 29 19.70 -20.92 -6.58
C TYR A 29 19.24 -19.45 -6.48
N LYS A 30 17.95 -19.20 -6.22
CA LYS A 30 17.31 -17.88 -6.15
C LYS A 30 17.32 -17.11 -7.48
N ASN A 31 17.47 -17.79 -8.61
CA ASN A 31 17.19 -17.20 -9.91
C ASN A 31 15.69 -17.20 -10.17
N ILE A 32 15.21 -16.23 -10.96
CA ILE A 32 13.81 -16.18 -11.39
C ILE A 32 13.58 -17.32 -12.40
N ASP A 33 12.77 -18.29 -12.01
CA ASP A 33 12.37 -19.43 -12.86
C ASP A 33 11.09 -19.11 -13.62
N ASN A 34 10.16 -18.39 -12.98
CA ASN A 34 8.89 -17.98 -13.58
C ASN A 34 8.47 -16.59 -13.10
N TYR A 35 7.78 -15.85 -13.96
CA TYR A 35 7.13 -14.59 -13.62
C TYR A 35 5.68 -14.63 -14.12
N LYS A 36 4.74 -14.24 -13.26
CA LYS A 36 3.34 -14.10 -13.64
C LYS A 36 2.70 -12.90 -12.96
N LEU A 37 1.75 -12.29 -13.67
CA LEU A 37 0.83 -11.35 -13.06
C LEU A 37 -0.28 -12.17 -12.39
N SER A 38 -0.37 -12.06 -11.06
CA SER A 38 -1.39 -12.73 -10.28
C SER A 38 -2.40 -11.69 -9.79
N GLU A 39 -3.67 -12.07 -9.82
CA GLU A 39 -4.75 -11.32 -9.18
C GLU A 39 -5.12 -12.03 -7.88
N LYS A 40 -5.24 -11.26 -6.80
CA LYS A 40 -5.75 -11.75 -5.52
C LYS A 40 -6.80 -10.80 -4.99
N GLU A 41 -7.91 -11.37 -4.54
CA GLU A 41 -8.92 -10.62 -3.82
C GLU A 41 -8.43 -10.42 -2.38
N MET A 42 -8.06 -9.18 -2.07
CA MET A 42 -7.60 -8.75 -0.75
C MET A 42 -7.86 -7.26 -0.62
N ILE A 43 -8.08 -6.79 0.61
CA ILE A 43 -8.29 -5.36 0.90
C ILE A 43 -6.91 -4.73 1.06
N GLN A 44 -6.62 -3.70 0.27
CA GLN A 44 -5.40 -2.92 0.36
C GLN A 44 -5.73 -1.43 0.39
N TYR A 45 -5.16 -0.72 1.34
CA TYR A 45 -5.19 0.74 1.38
C TYR A 45 -4.06 1.26 0.50
N VAL A 46 -4.39 2.19 -0.39
CA VAL A 46 -3.43 2.76 -1.35
C VAL A 46 -3.49 4.28 -1.27
N CYS A 47 -2.36 4.92 -0.97
CA CYS A 47 -2.28 6.37 -1.02
C CYS A 47 -2.56 6.87 -2.44
N PHE A 48 -3.49 7.82 -2.57
CA PHE A 48 -3.92 8.34 -3.87
C PHE A 48 -2.78 8.99 -4.67
N GLU A 49 -1.87 9.69 -4.00
CA GLU A 49 -0.81 10.47 -4.65
C GLU A 49 0.44 9.65 -4.97
N CYS A 50 1.01 8.94 -3.98
CA CYS A 50 2.28 8.23 -4.17
C CYS A 50 2.13 6.73 -4.44
N GLY A 51 0.90 6.18 -4.35
CA GLY A 51 0.67 4.75 -4.54
C GLY A 51 1.21 3.86 -3.42
N ASN A 52 1.73 4.43 -2.33
CA ASN A 52 2.17 3.65 -1.18
C ASN A 52 1.00 2.86 -0.60
N SER A 53 1.19 1.57 -0.39
CA SER A 53 0.08 0.65 -0.18
C SER A 53 0.38 -0.41 0.88
N SER A 54 -0.60 -0.72 1.73
CA SER A 54 -0.55 -1.85 2.67
C SER A 54 -1.94 -2.40 2.95
N GLU A 55 -2.01 -3.65 3.40
CA GLU A 55 -3.22 -4.27 3.97
C GLU A 55 -3.64 -3.59 5.29
N ILE A 56 -2.71 -2.92 5.97
CA ILE A 56 -2.92 -2.24 7.26
C ILE A 56 -2.67 -0.73 7.08
N LEU A 57 -3.70 0.10 7.28
CA LEU A 57 -3.62 1.55 7.06
C LEU A 57 -2.53 2.20 7.92
N GLU A 58 -2.38 1.78 9.17
CA GLU A 58 -1.39 2.26 10.13
C GLU A 58 0.06 2.05 9.68
N GLU A 59 0.32 1.12 8.75
CA GLU A 59 1.66 0.91 8.22
C GLU A 59 2.07 2.06 7.30
N ILE A 60 1.15 2.53 6.46
CA ILE A 60 1.40 3.57 5.45
C ILE A 60 0.92 4.97 5.85
N ALA A 61 0.11 5.08 6.90
CA ALA A 61 -0.48 6.34 7.33
C ALA A 61 -0.29 6.56 8.85
N GLU A 62 -0.24 7.83 9.25
CA GLU A 62 -0.24 8.25 10.65
C GLU A 62 -1.45 9.14 10.92
N GLN A 63 -2.02 9.03 12.12
CA GLN A 63 -3.03 9.99 12.58
C GLN A 63 -2.33 11.25 13.06
N LYS A 64 -2.70 12.39 12.48
CA LYS A 64 -2.42 13.68 13.10
C LYS A 64 -3.70 14.22 13.74
N GLU A 65 -3.60 14.56 15.02
CA GLU A 65 -4.52 15.49 15.64
C GLU A 65 -4.36 16.84 14.93
N TRP A 66 -5.46 17.57 14.81
CA TRP A 66 -5.41 18.91 14.27
C TRP A 66 -4.59 19.70 15.28
N GLU A 67 -3.37 20.13 14.92
CA GLU A 67 -2.74 21.21 15.65
C GLU A 67 -3.64 22.42 15.40
N ASP A 68 -4.54 22.69 16.34
CA ASP A 68 -5.19 23.98 16.44
C ASP A 68 -4.04 24.99 16.60
N GLU A 69 -3.66 25.62 15.49
CA GLU A 69 -2.83 26.83 15.52
C GLU A 69 -3.63 27.90 16.29
N GLN A 70 -3.41 27.99 17.61
CA GLN A 70 -3.75 29.15 18.44
C GLN A 70 -2.56 29.60 19.27
#